data_AF-A0AA88UY21-F1
#
_entry.id   AF-A0AA88UY21-F1
#
_cell.length_a   1.000
_cell.length_b   1.000
_cell.length_c   1.000
_cell.angle_alpha   90.00
_cell.angle_beta   90.00
_cell.angle_gamma   90.00
#
_symmetry.space_group_name_H-M   'P 1'
#
loop_
_entity.id
_entity.type
_entity.pdbx_description
1 polymer ?
#
loop_
_entity_poly.entity_id
_entity_poly.type
_entity_poly.pdbx_seq_one_letter_code
_entity_poly.pdbx_strand_id
1 'polypeptide(L)'
;MASFFPFSCPLVFLLLLLLRILSSIAQAAVPASDTFKYVNEGEFGDYVVEYGGTYRPLSVFSSPFQLCFYNTTPNAYTLALRIGVQRQEPFYRLVWEANRGKPVGENATLTFGTDGNLVLAEADGRVVWQTGTANKGAPCPLADATAPFQCSLHLPL
;
A
#
# COMPACT_ATOMS: atom_id res chain seq x y z
N MET A 1 5.04 67.22 13.93
CA MET A 1 5.53 66.07 13.16
C MET A 1 4.58 64.92 13.47
N ALA A 2 3.60 64.67 12.60
CA ALA A 2 2.52 63.70 12.87
C ALA A 2 3.05 62.28 12.63
N SER A 3 3.09 61.48 13.69
CA SER A 3 3.38 60.04 13.61
C SER A 3 2.13 59.31 13.13
N PHE A 4 2.17 58.81 11.90
CA PHE A 4 1.21 57.84 11.39
C PHE A 4 1.48 56.49 12.04
N PHE A 5 0.70 56.12 13.05
CA PHE A 5 0.57 54.72 13.45
C PHE A 5 -0.44 54.06 12.49
N PRO A 6 -0.06 53.04 11.71
CA PRO A 6 -1.06 52.28 10.97
C PRO A 6 -1.83 51.46 12.00
N PHE A 7 -3.14 51.70 12.12
CA PHE A 7 -4.04 50.85 12.86
C PHE A 7 -3.97 49.44 12.26
N SER A 8 -3.24 48.55 12.91
CA SER A 8 -3.29 47.11 12.64
C SER A 8 -4.67 46.62 13.06
N CYS A 9 -5.58 46.47 12.10
CA CYS A 9 -6.92 45.97 12.35
C CYS A 9 -6.84 44.52 12.85
N PRO A 10 -7.16 44.23 14.13
CA PRO A 10 -7.00 42.89 14.70
C PRO A 10 -7.92 41.86 14.02
N LEU A 11 -9.01 42.33 13.41
CA LEU A 11 -9.92 41.52 12.60
C LEU A 11 -9.24 41.00 11.33
N VAL A 12 -8.43 41.83 10.65
CA VAL A 12 -7.69 41.43 9.46
C VAL A 12 -6.59 40.43 9.84
N PHE A 13 -5.91 40.65 10.97
CA PHE A 13 -4.91 39.72 11.48
C PHE A 13 -5.52 38.36 11.86
N LEU A 14 -6.68 38.36 12.52
CA LEU A 14 -7.44 37.16 12.86
C LEU A 14 -7.95 36.44 11.61
N LEU A 15 -8.45 37.16 10.61
CA LEU A 15 -8.87 36.59 9.33
C LEU A 15 -7.70 35.94 8.59
N LEU A 16 -6.53 36.58 8.58
CA LEU A 16 -5.32 36.01 7.99
C LEU A 16 -4.83 34.77 8.76
N LEU A 17 -4.92 34.76 10.10
CA LEU A 17 -4.65 33.58 10.93
C LEU A 17 -5.63 32.44 10.62
N LEU A 18 -6.92 32.72 10.50
CA LEU A 18 -7.94 31.73 10.15
C LEU A 18 -7.72 31.17 8.74
N LEU A 19 -7.37 32.01 7.77
CA LEU A 19 -7.02 31.58 6.40
C LEU A 19 -5.76 30.70 6.39
N ARG A 20 -4.76 30.98 7.24
CA ARG A 20 -3.57 30.14 7.41
C ARG A 20 -3.93 28.77 8.02
N ILE A 21 -4.81 28.73 9.02
CA ILE A 21 -5.27 27.49 9.67
C ILE A 21 -6.15 26.67 8.71
N LEU A 22 -6.99 27.31 7.90
CA LEU A 22 -7.79 26.63 6.87
C LEU A 22 -6.93 26.08 5.73
N SER A 23 -5.82 26.75 5.39
CA SER A 23 -4.87 26.28 4.39
C SER A 23 -3.97 25.12 4.85
N SER A 24 -3.95 24.78 6.14
CA SER A 24 -3.08 23.73 6.69
C SER A 24 -3.69 22.33 6.69
N ILE A 25 -4.75 22.09 5.93
CA ILE A 25 -5.21 20.71 5.63
C ILE A 25 -4.25 20.15 4.57
N ALA A 26 -3.11 19.60 5.02
CA ALA A 26 -2.20 18.89 4.12
C ALA A 26 -2.91 17.62 3.61
N GLN A 27 -3.23 17.56 2.32
CA GLN A 27 -3.63 16.30 1.70
C GLN A 27 -2.42 15.37 1.66
N ALA A 28 -2.57 14.20 2.23
CA ALA A 28 -1.59 13.14 2.09
C ALA A 28 -1.70 12.51 0.70
N ALA A 29 -0.99 13.08 -0.27
CA ALA A 29 -0.86 12.51 -1.61
C ALA A 29 0.52 11.86 -1.76
N VAL A 30 0.54 10.65 -2.32
CA VAL A 30 1.77 9.94 -2.69
C VAL A 30 2.29 10.53 -4.00
N PRO A 31 3.58 10.92 -4.10
CA PRO A 31 4.17 11.35 -5.36
C PRO A 31 4.02 10.28 -6.44
N ALA A 32 3.78 10.69 -7.69
CA ALA A 32 3.63 9.75 -8.80
C ALA A 32 4.84 8.82 -9.00
N SER A 33 6.05 9.28 -8.65
CA SER A 33 7.29 8.47 -8.69
C SER A 33 7.27 7.27 -7.73
N ASP A 34 6.47 7.35 -6.67
CA ASP A 34 6.43 6.37 -5.58
C ASP A 34 5.19 5.45 -5.70
N THR A 35 4.45 5.59 -6.80
CA THR A 35 3.32 4.72 -7.16
C THR A 35 3.79 3.52 -7.96
N PHE A 36 3.00 2.45 -7.98
CA PHE A 36 3.30 1.28 -8.81
C PHE A 36 2.04 0.57 -9.28
N LYS A 37 2.18 -0.20 -10.36
CA LYS A 37 1.17 -1.13 -10.85
C LYS A 37 1.85 -2.42 -11.29
N TYR A 38 1.42 -3.53 -10.72
CA TYR A 38 1.81 -4.86 -11.17
C TYR A 38 0.61 -5.55 -11.80
N VAL A 39 0.87 -6.27 -12.89
CA VAL A 39 -0.10 -7.13 -13.55
C VAL A 39 0.27 -8.58 -13.23
N ASN A 40 -0.72 -9.38 -12.87
CA ASN A 40 -0.59 -10.81 -12.67
C ASN A 40 -0.48 -11.49 -14.03
N GLU A 41 0.72 -11.51 -14.59
CA GLU A 41 1.04 -12.12 -15.88
C GLU A 41 2.48 -12.66 -15.88
N GLY A 42 2.82 -13.46 -16.89
CA GLY A 42 4.17 -13.99 -17.09
C GLY A 42 4.44 -15.35 -16.46
N GLU A 43 5.72 -15.70 -16.41
CA GLU A 43 6.19 -17.01 -15.97
C GLU A 43 6.11 -17.19 -14.44
N PHE A 44 5.94 -18.44 -14.02
CA PHE A 44 6.05 -18.81 -12.62
C PHE A 44 7.51 -18.86 -12.18
N GLY A 45 7.77 -18.67 -10.89
CA GLY A 45 9.09 -18.84 -10.33
C GLY A 45 9.53 -20.30 -10.34
N ASP A 46 10.84 -20.51 -10.50
CA ASP A 46 11.44 -21.84 -10.72
C ASP A 46 11.49 -22.74 -9.46
N TYR A 47 11.23 -22.18 -8.29
CA TYR A 47 11.46 -22.86 -7.01
C TYR A 47 10.18 -23.41 -6.41
N VAL A 48 10.31 -24.53 -5.70
CA VAL A 48 9.18 -25.13 -5.00
C VAL A 48 8.73 -24.24 -3.84
N VAL A 49 7.41 -24.07 -3.74
CA VAL A 49 6.73 -23.40 -2.63
C VAL A 49 5.97 -24.43 -1.81
N GLU A 50 5.65 -24.08 -0.58
CA GLU A 50 4.80 -24.88 0.31
C GLU A 50 3.51 -25.37 -0.40
N TYR A 51 3.13 -26.62 -0.09
CA TYR A 51 1.98 -27.32 -0.67
C TYR A 51 2.03 -27.54 -2.20
N GLY A 52 3.20 -27.40 -2.83
CA GLY A 52 3.36 -27.64 -4.26
C GLY A 52 2.66 -26.61 -5.14
N GLY A 53 2.37 -25.42 -4.60
CA GLY A 53 1.79 -24.33 -5.36
C GLY A 53 2.79 -23.64 -6.28
N THR A 54 2.27 -22.86 -7.23
CA THR A 54 3.04 -21.99 -8.11
C THR A 54 2.95 -20.55 -7.65
N TYR A 55 3.92 -19.73 -8.05
CA TYR A 55 3.93 -18.31 -7.68
C TYR A 55 4.56 -17.46 -8.78
N ARG A 56 4.14 -16.19 -8.86
CA ARG A 56 4.75 -15.15 -9.69
C ARG A 56 5.38 -14.08 -8.82
N PRO A 57 6.71 -13.96 -8.79
CA PRO A 57 7.39 -12.97 -7.96
C PRO A 57 7.12 -11.55 -8.47
N LEU A 58 6.87 -10.62 -7.54
CA LEU A 58 6.86 -9.19 -7.83
C LEU A 58 8.23 -8.58 -7.49
N SER A 59 8.50 -7.38 -8.02
CA SER A 59 9.76 -6.67 -7.73
C SER A 59 9.82 -6.12 -6.30
N VAL A 60 8.71 -6.13 -5.56
CA VAL A 60 8.66 -5.76 -4.14
C VAL A 60 9.35 -6.86 -3.32
N PHE A 61 10.59 -6.60 -2.95
CA PHE A 61 11.49 -7.54 -2.29
C PHE A 61 12.26 -6.86 -1.15
N SER A 62 12.35 -7.54 -0.01
CA SER A 62 13.24 -7.17 1.09
C SER A 62 13.67 -8.44 1.79
N SER A 63 14.93 -8.86 1.58
CA SER A 63 15.43 -10.16 2.06
C SER A 63 15.11 -10.40 3.54
N PRO A 64 14.50 -11.54 3.92
CA PRO A 64 14.19 -12.73 3.08
C PRO A 64 12.78 -12.76 2.46
N PHE A 65 12.04 -11.65 2.50
CA PHE A 65 10.66 -11.56 2.05
C PHE A 65 10.51 -11.11 0.59
N GLN A 66 9.51 -11.66 -0.09
CA GLN A 66 9.10 -11.19 -1.42
C GLN A 66 7.58 -11.22 -1.55
N LEU A 67 7.03 -10.20 -2.18
CA LEU A 67 5.61 -10.19 -2.56
C LEU A 67 5.42 -10.99 -3.85
N CYS A 68 4.34 -11.76 -3.94
CA CYS A 68 4.04 -12.57 -5.13
C CYS A 68 2.54 -12.80 -5.30
N PHE A 69 2.15 -13.20 -6.50
CA PHE A 69 0.89 -13.91 -6.70
C PHE A 69 1.15 -15.40 -6.48
N TYR A 70 0.35 -16.06 -5.65
CA TYR A 70 0.45 -17.49 -5.35
C TYR A 70 -0.83 -18.21 -5.75
N ASN A 71 -0.72 -19.43 -6.26
CA ASN A 71 -1.87 -20.27 -6.55
C ASN A 71 -1.58 -21.76 -6.37
N THR A 72 -2.55 -22.49 -5.83
CA THR A 72 -2.61 -23.97 -5.83
C THR A 72 -3.65 -24.49 -6.82
N THR A 73 -4.52 -23.61 -7.31
CA THR A 73 -5.55 -23.91 -8.30
C THR A 73 -5.26 -23.06 -9.55
N PRO A 74 -5.35 -23.63 -10.77
CA PRO A 74 -5.15 -22.86 -12.00
C PRO A 74 -6.06 -21.63 -12.06
N ASN A 75 -5.51 -20.50 -12.49
CA ASN A 75 -6.24 -19.23 -12.66
C ASN A 75 -6.93 -18.68 -11.39
N ALA A 76 -6.48 -19.06 -10.20
CA ALA A 76 -7.01 -18.57 -8.92
C ALA A 76 -5.87 -18.14 -8.00
N TYR A 77 -5.55 -16.84 -8.04
CA TYR A 77 -4.37 -16.26 -7.40
C TYR A 77 -4.72 -15.51 -6.11
N THR A 78 -3.85 -15.68 -5.12
CA THR A 78 -3.83 -14.91 -3.89
C THR A 78 -2.58 -14.05 -3.87
N LEU A 79 -2.74 -12.77 -3.54
CA LEU A 79 -1.60 -11.91 -3.23
C LEU A 79 -1.01 -12.37 -1.90
N ALA A 80 0.25 -12.77 -1.92
CA ALA A 80 0.92 -13.40 -0.80
C ALA A 80 2.31 -12.81 -0.55
N LEU A 81 2.75 -12.91 0.71
CA LEU A 81 4.12 -12.65 1.12
C LEU A 81 4.82 -13.99 1.36
N ARG A 82 5.87 -14.26 0.59
CA ARG A 82 6.74 -15.43 0.81
C ARG A 82 7.96 -15.06 1.65
N ILE A 83 8.51 -16.04 2.36
CA ILE A 83 9.81 -15.97 3.03
C ILE A 83 10.76 -17.02 2.44
N GLY A 84 12.02 -16.61 2.27
CA GLY A 84 13.13 -17.49 1.93
C GLY A 84 13.94 -16.97 0.74
N VAL A 85 15.25 -17.17 0.84
CA VAL A 85 16.18 -16.99 -0.27
C VAL A 85 16.72 -18.36 -0.69
N GLN A 86 16.92 -18.53 -1.99
CA GLN A 86 17.21 -19.81 -2.65
C GLN A 86 18.21 -20.75 -1.92
N ARG A 87 19.23 -20.20 -1.25
CA ARG A 87 20.31 -21.00 -0.64
C ARG A 87 20.10 -21.35 0.83
N GLN A 88 19.00 -20.90 1.45
CA GLN A 88 18.80 -21.05 2.89
C GLN A 88 17.63 -21.97 3.26
N GLU A 89 16.68 -22.19 2.35
CA GLU A 89 15.47 -22.96 2.63
C GLU A 89 15.24 -24.03 1.54
N PRO A 90 14.77 -25.24 1.90
CA PRO A 90 14.46 -26.28 0.93
C PRO A 90 13.26 -25.93 0.03
N PHE A 91 12.39 -25.03 0.47
CA PHE A 91 11.26 -24.48 -0.28
C PHE A 91 10.85 -23.12 0.30
N TYR A 92 10.16 -22.29 -0.48
CA TYR A 92 9.62 -21.03 0.02
C TYR A 92 8.34 -21.25 0.83
N ARG A 93 8.20 -20.55 1.95
CA ARG A 93 7.01 -20.60 2.81
C ARG A 93 6.16 -19.35 2.62
N LEU A 94 4.85 -19.48 2.72
CA LEU A 94 3.93 -18.34 2.72
C LEU A 94 3.67 -17.90 4.15
N VAL A 95 3.85 -16.61 4.42
CA VAL A 95 3.68 -16.06 5.77
C VAL A 95 2.48 -15.13 5.88
N TRP A 96 1.93 -14.67 4.76
CA TRP A 96 0.75 -13.81 4.72
C TRP A 96 0.02 -13.90 3.38
N GLU A 97 -1.31 -13.71 3.42
CA GLU A 97 -2.22 -13.72 2.27
C GLU A 97 -3.27 -12.62 2.42
N ALA A 98 -3.54 -11.88 1.33
CA ALA A 98 -4.49 -10.76 1.33
C ALA A 98 -5.95 -11.19 1.10
N ASN A 99 -6.17 -11.93 0.01
CA ASN A 99 -7.48 -12.17 -0.59
C ASN A 99 -7.88 -13.66 -0.58
N ARG A 100 -7.53 -14.38 0.49
CA ARG A 100 -7.74 -15.83 0.61
C ARG A 100 -9.18 -16.30 0.32
N GLY A 101 -10.18 -15.51 0.71
CA GLY A 101 -11.60 -15.82 0.46
C GLY A 101 -12.11 -15.45 -0.93
N LYS A 102 -11.31 -14.75 -1.74
CA LYS A 102 -11.69 -14.25 -3.07
C LYS A 102 -10.45 -14.17 -3.98
N PRO A 103 -9.98 -15.31 -4.52
CA PRO A 103 -8.86 -15.31 -5.47
C PRO A 103 -9.16 -14.48 -6.71
N VAL A 104 -8.12 -13.94 -7.33
CA VAL A 104 -8.19 -13.18 -8.59
C VAL A 104 -7.73 -14.02 -9.77
N GLY A 105 -8.12 -13.65 -10.98
CA GLY A 105 -7.67 -14.32 -12.21
C GLY A 105 -6.33 -13.83 -12.77
N GLU A 106 -5.98 -14.36 -13.92
CA GLU A 106 -4.98 -13.78 -14.83
C GLU A 106 -5.28 -12.31 -15.14
N ASN A 107 -4.22 -11.54 -15.40
CA ASN A 107 -4.29 -10.10 -15.68
C ASN A 107 -4.88 -9.23 -14.56
N ALA A 108 -5.10 -9.78 -13.37
CA ALA A 108 -5.41 -9.02 -12.17
C ALA A 108 -4.31 -7.99 -11.88
N THR A 109 -4.65 -6.89 -11.23
CA THR A 109 -3.72 -5.79 -11.00
C THR A 109 -3.57 -5.50 -9.52
N LEU A 110 -2.32 -5.30 -9.08
CA LEU A 110 -1.99 -4.72 -7.79
C LEU A 110 -1.48 -3.30 -8.02
N THR A 111 -2.21 -2.31 -7.54
CA THR A 111 -1.92 -0.89 -7.79
C THR A 111 -1.80 -0.14 -6.49
N PHE A 112 -0.74 0.65 -6.35
CA PHE A 112 -0.59 1.65 -5.29
C PHE A 112 -0.69 3.04 -5.91
N GLY A 113 -1.77 3.76 -5.58
CA GLY A 113 -2.14 5.02 -6.21
C GLY A 113 -1.61 6.27 -5.50
N THR A 114 -1.84 7.42 -6.11
CA THR A 114 -1.51 8.74 -5.53
C THR A 114 -2.36 9.08 -4.30
N ASP A 115 -3.50 8.42 -4.13
CA ASP A 115 -4.32 8.49 -2.93
C ASP A 115 -3.73 7.68 -1.76
N GLY A 116 -2.65 6.92 -1.97
CA GLY A 116 -2.03 6.08 -0.95
C GLY A 116 -2.83 4.83 -0.60
N ASN A 117 -3.75 4.39 -1.46
CA ASN A 117 -4.46 3.12 -1.31
C ASN A 117 -3.75 2.02 -2.11
N LEU A 118 -3.57 0.85 -1.51
CA LEU A 118 -3.12 -0.36 -2.20
C LEU A 118 -4.34 -1.19 -2.56
N VAL A 119 -4.54 -1.42 -3.85
CA VAL A 119 -5.74 -2.04 -4.42
C VAL A 119 -5.37 -3.26 -5.23
N LEU A 120 -6.03 -4.37 -4.93
CA LEU A 120 -6.03 -5.58 -5.75
C LEU A 120 -7.36 -5.68 -6.50
N ALA A 121 -7.30 -5.68 -7.83
CA ALA A 121 -8.47 -5.74 -8.70
C ALA A 121 -8.35 -6.83 -9.77
N GLU A 122 -9.47 -7.36 -10.22
CA GLU A 122 -9.54 -8.24 -11.39
C GLU A 122 -9.13 -7.52 -12.68
N ALA A 123 -8.97 -8.28 -13.76
CA ALA A 123 -8.70 -7.75 -15.10
C ALA A 123 -9.79 -6.78 -15.61
N ASP A 124 -11.04 -6.94 -15.16
CA ASP A 124 -12.16 -6.05 -15.50
C ASP A 124 -12.22 -4.77 -14.63
N GLY A 125 -11.28 -4.61 -13.69
CA GLY A 125 -11.20 -3.48 -12.77
C GLY A 125 -12.02 -3.66 -11.48
N ARG A 126 -12.74 -4.77 -11.30
CA ARG A 126 -13.48 -5.04 -10.06
C ARG A 126 -12.52 -5.22 -8.89
N VAL A 127 -12.61 -4.35 -7.90
CA VAL A 127 -11.83 -4.46 -6.66
C VAL A 127 -12.19 -5.73 -5.89
N VAL A 128 -11.16 -6.47 -5.50
CA VAL A 128 -11.27 -7.74 -4.76
C VAL A 128 -10.78 -7.55 -3.32
N TRP A 129 -9.71 -6.78 -3.13
CA TRP A 129 -9.13 -6.46 -1.83
C TRP A 129 -8.46 -5.09 -1.88
N GLN A 130 -8.40 -4.40 -0.74
CA GLN A 130 -7.68 -3.12 -0.61
C GLN A 130 -7.33 -2.83 0.85
N THR A 131 -6.37 -1.92 1.07
CA THR A 131 -5.96 -1.49 2.43
C THR A 131 -6.90 -0.48 3.08
N GLY A 132 -7.66 0.30 2.28
CA GLY A 132 -8.57 1.32 2.81
C GLY A 132 -7.85 2.54 3.39
N THR A 133 -6.65 2.84 2.87
CA THR A 133 -5.76 3.92 3.32
C THR A 133 -5.84 5.19 2.48
N ALA A 134 -6.78 5.24 1.53
CA ALA A 134 -6.99 6.38 0.63
C ALA A 134 -7.07 7.72 1.39
N ASN A 135 -6.19 8.65 1.05
CA ASN A 135 -6.07 10.01 1.60
C ASN A 135 -5.82 10.08 3.12
N LYS A 136 -5.39 8.99 3.78
CA LYS A 136 -5.26 8.93 5.24
C LYS A 136 -3.92 9.36 5.81
N GLY A 137 -2.93 9.73 4.98
CA GLY A 137 -1.58 9.99 5.50
C GLY A 137 -0.87 8.69 5.84
N ALA A 138 0.25 8.43 5.17
CA ALA A 138 1.23 7.53 5.75
C ALA A 138 1.95 8.33 6.85
N PRO A 139 1.96 7.87 8.12
CA PRO A 139 2.87 8.43 9.11
C PRO A 139 4.29 8.38 8.53
N CYS A 140 4.98 9.52 8.51
CA CYS A 140 6.38 9.57 8.08
C CYS A 140 7.18 8.53 8.90
N PRO A 141 7.86 7.55 8.26
CA PRO A 141 8.58 6.50 8.98
C PRO A 141 9.77 6.99 9.82
N LEU A 142 10.11 8.27 9.77
CA LEU A 142 11.30 8.81 10.42
C LEU A 142 11.10 9.21 11.89
N ALA A 143 9.94 8.95 12.50
CA ALA A 143 9.68 9.37 13.88
C ALA A 143 9.69 8.25 14.94
N ASP A 144 9.43 6.99 14.59
CA ASP A 144 9.39 5.93 15.62
C ASP A 144 9.53 4.52 15.05
N ALA A 145 10.75 3.99 15.03
CA ALA A 145 11.01 2.58 14.71
C ALA A 145 10.72 1.63 15.89
N THR A 146 10.03 2.09 16.93
CA THR A 146 9.76 1.33 18.17
C THR A 146 8.28 1.20 18.54
N ALA A 147 7.34 1.76 17.75
CA ALA A 147 5.92 1.54 17.99
C ALA A 147 5.43 0.23 17.32
N PRO A 148 4.81 -0.71 18.07
CA PRO A 148 4.23 -1.90 17.47
C PRO A 148 3.09 -1.48 16.53
N PHE A 149 3.16 -1.91 15.27
CA PHE A 149 2.12 -1.70 14.27
C PHE A 149 0.81 -2.36 14.73
N GLN A 150 -0.04 -1.61 15.41
CA GLN A 150 -1.41 -2.02 15.71
C GLN A 150 -2.32 -1.48 14.60
N CYS A 151 -2.19 -2.05 13.39
CA CYS A 151 -3.16 -1.83 12.33
C CYS A 151 -4.36 -2.76 12.59
N SER A 152 -5.36 -2.25 13.30
CA SER A 152 -6.63 -2.95 13.49
C SER A 152 -7.36 -3.03 12.15
N LEU A 153 -7.23 -4.19 11.47
CA LEU A 153 -8.11 -4.59 10.38
C LEU A 153 -9.53 -4.70 10.93
N HIS A 154 -10.35 -3.67 10.70
CA HIS A 154 -11.79 -3.78 10.85
C HIS A 154 -12.29 -4.63 9.69
N LEU A 155 -12.40 -5.94 9.90
CA LEU A 155 -13.15 -6.82 9.03
C LEU A 155 -14.63 -6.43 9.13
N PRO A 156 -15.31 -6.02 8.05
CA PRO A 156 -16.76 -6.02 8.06
C PRO A 156 -17.21 -7.48 8.20
N LEU A 157 -18.07 -7.72 9.19
CA LEU A 157 -18.80 -8.97 9.41
C LEU A 157 -19.59 -9.38 8.15
#